data_AF-A0A6D2JJ73-F1
#
_entry.id   AF-A0A6D2JJ73-F1
#
_cell.length_a   1.000
_cell.length_b   1.000
_cell.length_c   1.000
_cell.angle_alpha   90.00
_cell.angle_beta   90.00
_cell.angle_gamma   90.00
#
_symmetry.space_group_name_H-M   'P 1'
#
loop_
_entity.id
_entity.type
_entity.pdbx_description
1 polymer ?
#
loop_
_entity_poly.entity_id
_entity_poly.type
_entity_poly.pdbx_seq_one_letter_code
_entity_poly.pdbx_strand_id
1 'polypeptide(L)'
;METEKKEKKSREPSVKAIVDDVGLTFATVTVGASVYYFRKGANNSPKGARFVGGAQAVRMNAPRLGGSFAGVRGLFLTLDHTLMYMRNKDDRWNSFVAGAASTGLITFRKGISVAAKSSLAVGLFLALVH
;
A
#
# COMPACT_ATOMS: atom_id res chain seq x y z
N MET A 1 -21.28 -15.57 19.37
CA MET A 1 -21.16 -16.44 18.17
C MET A 1 -20.58 -15.71 16.95
N GLU A 2 -20.70 -14.38 16.80
CA GLU A 2 -20.04 -13.63 15.70
C GLU A 2 -18.55 -13.35 15.93
N THR A 3 -18.10 -13.34 17.18
CA THR A 3 -16.70 -13.14 17.56
C THR A 3 -15.83 -14.33 17.18
N GLU A 4 -16.35 -15.56 17.25
CA GLU A 4 -15.60 -16.78 16.90
C GLU A 4 -15.42 -16.97 15.38
N LYS A 5 -16.32 -16.37 14.56
CA LYS A 5 -16.24 -16.46 13.09
C LYS A 5 -15.17 -15.54 12.49
N LYS A 6 -14.78 -14.48 13.19
CA LYS A 6 -13.65 -13.62 12.80
C LYS A 6 -12.30 -14.32 13.01
N GLU A 7 -12.21 -15.18 14.02
CA GLU A 7 -10.94 -15.79 14.43
C GLU A 7 -10.57 -17.04 13.59
N LYS A 8 -11.55 -17.83 13.14
CA LYS A 8 -11.30 -19.03 12.29
C LYS A 8 -11.02 -18.71 10.81
N LYS A 9 -11.28 -17.49 10.32
CA LYS A 9 -10.87 -17.05 8.97
C LYS A 9 -9.37 -16.68 8.90
N SER A 10 -8.63 -16.87 9.99
CA SER A 10 -7.20 -16.54 10.11
C SER A 10 -6.24 -17.66 9.66
N ARG A 11 -6.73 -18.85 9.27
CA ARG A 11 -5.85 -20.01 8.93
C ARG A 11 -5.80 -20.41 7.47
N GLU A 12 -6.57 -19.75 6.59
CA GLU A 12 -6.30 -19.78 5.15
C GLU A 12 -6.48 -18.37 4.56
N PRO A 13 -5.51 -17.86 3.80
CA PRO A 13 -5.62 -16.56 3.17
C PRO A 13 -6.44 -16.78 1.91
N SER A 14 -7.75 -16.72 2.07
CA SER A 14 -8.63 -16.74 0.90
C SER A 14 -8.26 -15.54 0.02
N VAL A 15 -8.14 -15.75 -1.29
CA VAL A 15 -7.91 -14.66 -2.28
C VAL A 15 -8.89 -13.50 -2.09
N LYS A 16 -10.12 -13.81 -1.64
CA LYS A 16 -11.15 -12.82 -1.27
C LYS A 16 -10.68 -11.85 -0.17
N ALA A 17 -10.03 -12.36 0.88
CA ALA A 17 -9.52 -11.51 1.96
C ALA A 17 -8.38 -10.58 1.49
N ILE A 18 -7.52 -11.05 0.59
CA ILE A 18 -6.47 -10.21 -0.02
C ILE A 18 -7.11 -9.11 -0.87
N VAL A 19 -8.12 -9.45 -1.69
CA VAL A 19 -8.85 -8.47 -2.50
C VAL A 19 -9.56 -7.44 -1.64
N ASP A 20 -10.19 -7.86 -0.54
CA ASP A 20 -10.85 -6.96 0.42
C ASP A 20 -9.86 -5.98 1.07
N ASP A 21 -8.69 -6.47 1.51
CA ASP A 21 -7.65 -5.64 2.14
C ASP A 21 -7.00 -4.64 1.16
N VAL A 22 -6.75 -5.08 -0.08
CA VAL A 22 -6.27 -4.22 -1.17
C VAL A 22 -7.31 -3.14 -1.49
N GLY A 23 -8.60 -3.50 -1.53
CA GLY A 23 -9.70 -2.56 -1.75
C GLY A 23 -9.83 -1.52 -0.62
N LEU A 24 -9.69 -1.96 0.63
CA LEU A 24 -9.69 -1.08 1.79
C LEU A 24 -8.50 -0.10 1.77
N THR A 25 -7.33 -0.61 1.41
CA THR A 25 -6.11 0.21 1.26
C THR A 25 -6.28 1.25 0.17
N PHE A 26 -6.82 0.85 -0.99
CA PHE A 26 -7.13 1.77 -2.08
C PHE A 26 -8.05 2.90 -1.61
N ALA A 27 -9.19 2.57 -1.00
CA ALA A 27 -10.16 3.54 -0.54
C ALA A 27 -9.56 4.52 0.48
N THR A 28 -8.88 3.99 1.50
CA THR A 28 -8.27 4.79 2.58
C THR A 28 -7.22 5.75 2.03
N VAL A 29 -6.34 5.26 1.17
CA VAL A 29 -5.27 6.09 0.58
C VAL A 29 -5.86 7.10 -0.40
N THR A 30 -6.87 6.75 -1.20
CA THR A 30 -7.53 7.69 -2.11
C THR A 30 -8.22 8.83 -1.37
N VAL A 31 -8.84 8.56 -0.21
CA VAL A 31 -9.42 9.60 0.64
C VAL A 31 -8.34 10.55 1.15
N GLY A 32 -7.25 10.04 1.73
CA GLY A 32 -6.14 10.89 2.20
C GLY A 32 -5.48 11.68 1.06
N ALA A 33 -5.27 11.04 -0.08
CA ALA A 33 -4.72 11.66 -1.29
C ALA A 33 -5.64 12.76 -1.83
N SER A 34 -6.96 12.56 -1.80
CA SER A 34 -7.93 13.56 -2.25
C SER A 34 -7.80 14.86 -1.46
N VAL A 35 -7.69 14.78 -0.13
CA VAL A 35 -7.52 15.96 0.72
C VAL A 35 -6.19 16.68 0.41
N TYR A 36 -5.11 15.91 0.31
CA TYR A 36 -3.78 16.46 0.02
C TYR A 36 -3.70 17.12 -1.36
N TYR A 37 -4.16 16.43 -2.42
CA TYR A 37 -4.12 16.95 -3.79
C TYR A 37 -5.14 18.06 -4.02
N PHE A 38 -6.27 18.08 -3.30
CA PHE A 38 -7.20 19.20 -3.35
C PHE A 38 -6.55 20.47 -2.81
N ARG A 39 -5.91 20.40 -1.64
CA ARG A 39 -5.20 21.54 -1.05
C ARG A 39 -4.03 21.98 -1.93
N LYS A 40 -3.24 21.02 -2.43
CA LYS A 40 -2.12 21.30 -3.34
C LYS A 40 -2.60 21.96 -4.65
N GLY A 41 -3.67 21.44 -5.26
CA GLY A 41 -4.26 21.98 -6.49
C GLY A 41 -4.88 23.36 -6.28
N ALA A 42 -5.59 23.58 -5.17
CA ALA A 42 -6.17 24.88 -4.84
C ALA A 42 -5.12 25.96 -4.59
N ASN A 43 -3.97 25.61 -4.00
CA ASN A 43 -2.86 26.53 -3.77
C ASN A 43 -2.07 26.85 -5.05
N ASN A 44 -1.99 25.90 -5.98
CA ASN A 44 -1.25 26.07 -7.24
C ASN A 44 -2.07 26.74 -8.35
N SER A 45 -3.38 26.97 -8.14
CA SER A 45 -4.27 27.56 -9.14
C SER A 45 -4.44 29.08 -9.01
N PRO A 46 -4.61 29.78 -10.15
CA PRO A 46 -4.83 31.23 -10.17
C PRO A 46 -6.11 31.63 -9.42
N LYS A 47 -6.15 32.88 -8.93
CA LYS A 47 -7.28 33.42 -8.17
C LYS A 47 -8.57 33.29 -9.02
N GLY A 48 -9.58 32.59 -8.49
CA GLY A 48 -10.86 32.33 -9.17
C GLY A 48 -11.05 30.88 -9.65
N ALA A 49 -9.97 30.13 -9.94
CA ALA A 49 -10.05 28.74 -10.43
C ALA A 49 -9.65 27.68 -9.39
N ARG A 50 -9.52 28.07 -8.11
CA ARG A 50 -8.96 27.21 -7.05
C ARG A 50 -9.78 25.94 -6.80
N PHE A 51 -11.11 26.02 -6.88
CA PHE A 51 -11.98 24.84 -6.74
C PHE A 51 -11.86 23.90 -7.94
N VAL A 52 -11.86 24.44 -9.16
CA VAL A 52 -11.72 23.66 -10.39
C VAL A 52 -10.35 22.99 -10.47
N GLY A 53 -9.28 23.74 -10.16
CA GLY A 53 -7.91 23.21 -10.13
C GLY A 53 -7.67 22.21 -9.01
N GLY A 54 -8.27 22.40 -7.83
CA GLY A 54 -8.30 21.43 -6.75
C GLY A 54 -8.98 20.13 -7.17
N ALA A 55 -10.19 20.21 -7.75
CA ALA A 55 -10.95 19.05 -8.20
C ALA A 55 -10.24 18.29 -9.34
N GLN A 56 -9.64 18.99 -10.30
CA GLN A 56 -8.82 18.36 -11.34
C GLN A 56 -7.59 17.68 -10.76
N ALA A 57 -6.89 18.32 -9.82
CA ALA A 57 -5.71 17.72 -9.19
C ALA A 57 -6.04 16.43 -8.43
N VAL A 58 -7.18 16.39 -7.72
CA VAL A 58 -7.68 15.18 -7.06
C VAL A 58 -7.95 14.07 -8.06
N ARG A 59 -8.74 14.35 -9.11
CA ARG A 59 -9.15 13.35 -10.09
C ARG A 59 -7.96 12.72 -10.82
N MET A 60 -6.91 13.50 -11.07
CA MET A 60 -5.71 13.03 -11.77
C MET A 60 -4.75 12.25 -10.88
N ASN A 61 -4.65 12.58 -9.58
CA ASN A 61 -3.58 12.07 -8.72
C ASN A 61 -4.04 11.14 -7.58
N ALA A 62 -5.23 11.37 -7.01
CA ALA A 62 -5.74 10.57 -5.89
C ALA A 62 -5.95 9.08 -6.22
N PRO A 63 -6.58 8.69 -7.34
CA PRO A 63 -6.70 7.27 -7.70
C PRO A 63 -5.36 6.66 -8.12
N ARG A 64 -4.45 7.45 -8.71
CA ARG A 64 -3.11 6.99 -9.10
C ARG A 64 -2.25 6.65 -7.88
N LEU A 65 -2.34 7.46 -6.82
CA LEU A 65 -1.67 7.17 -5.55
C LEU A 65 -2.30 5.96 -4.87
N GLY A 66 -3.63 5.91 -4.78
CA GLY A 66 -4.37 4.76 -4.22
C GLY A 66 -4.01 3.44 -4.90
N GLY A 67 -3.99 3.40 -6.24
CA GLY A 67 -3.62 2.21 -7.00
C GLY A 67 -2.16 1.77 -6.80
N SER A 68 -1.25 2.73 -6.60
CA SER A 68 0.16 2.41 -6.32
C SER A 68 0.33 1.74 -4.96
N PHE A 69 -0.36 2.24 -3.92
CA PHE A 69 -0.32 1.66 -2.57
C PHE A 69 -1.08 0.33 -2.48
N ALA A 70 -2.21 0.22 -3.18
CA ALA A 70 -2.94 -1.04 -3.32
C ALA A 70 -2.05 -2.15 -3.94
N GLY A 71 -1.26 -1.80 -4.95
CA GLY A 71 -0.27 -2.71 -5.54
C GLY A 71 0.81 -3.15 -4.55
N VAL A 72 1.37 -2.21 -3.76
CA VAL A 72 2.34 -2.53 -2.69
C VAL A 72 1.73 -3.49 -1.68
N ARG A 73 0.50 -3.24 -1.23
CA ARG A 73 -0.18 -4.06 -0.23
C ARG A 73 -0.50 -5.47 -0.74
N GLY A 74 -0.95 -5.59 -2.00
CA GLY A 74 -1.21 -6.87 -2.63
C GLY A 74 0.06 -7.73 -2.73
N LEU A 75 1.17 -7.14 -3.18
CA LEU A 75 2.47 -7.82 -3.21
C LEU A 75 2.93 -8.23 -1.80
N PHE A 76 2.77 -7.36 -0.79
CA PHE A 76 3.17 -7.66 0.58
C PHE A 76 2.45 -8.89 1.13
N LEU A 77 1.12 -8.96 1.00
CA LEU A 77 0.33 -10.09 1.46
C LEU A 77 0.68 -11.39 0.72
N THR A 78 0.98 -11.29 -0.57
CA THR A 78 1.34 -12.46 -1.40
C THR A 78 2.71 -13.01 -1.02
N LEU A 79 3.68 -12.12 -0.78
CA LEU A 79 5.03 -12.51 -0.36
C LEU A 79 5.07 -13.04 1.07
N ASP A 80 4.32 -12.44 1.99
CA ASP A 80 4.22 -12.90 3.38
C ASP A 80 3.70 -14.35 3.45
N HIS A 81 2.63 -14.65 2.70
CA HIS A 81 2.09 -16.01 2.60
C HIS A 81 3.01 -16.99 1.87
N THR A 82 3.69 -16.55 0.80
CA THR A 82 4.65 -17.40 0.09
C THR A 82 5.82 -17.79 0.99
N LEU A 83 6.30 -16.85 1.80
CA LEU A 83 7.41 -17.09 2.74
C LEU A 83 6.97 -17.98 3.92
N MET A 84 5.76 -17.79 4.45
CA MET A 84 5.17 -18.71 5.45
C MET A 84 5.07 -20.13 4.89
N TYR A 85 4.57 -20.29 3.66
CA TYR A 85 4.41 -21.59 3.01
C TYR A 85 5.75 -22.28 2.70
N MET A 86 6.76 -21.52 2.27
CA MET A 86 8.08 -22.09 1.94
C MET A 86 8.91 -22.43 3.17
N ARG A 87 8.79 -21.69 4.28
CA ARG A 87 9.72 -21.79 5.42
C ARG A 87 9.13 -22.40 6.69
N ASN A 88 7.80 -22.55 6.81
CA ASN A 88 7.10 -23.07 7.99
C ASN A 88 7.57 -22.44 9.33
N LYS A 89 8.07 -21.19 9.29
CA LYS A 89 8.52 -20.42 10.45
C LYS A 89 8.04 -18.98 10.34
N ASP A 90 7.38 -18.51 11.39
CA ASP A 90 6.98 -17.11 11.57
C ASP A 90 8.13 -16.32 12.21
N ASP A 91 9.15 -16.00 11.43
CA ASP A 91 10.23 -15.12 11.87
C ASP A 91 9.96 -13.68 11.39
N ARG A 92 10.23 -12.68 12.25
CA ARG A 92 10.24 -11.23 11.96
C ARG A 92 10.94 -10.86 10.63
N TRP A 93 11.85 -11.72 10.17
CA TRP A 93 12.58 -11.58 8.92
C TRP A 93 11.70 -11.77 7.68
N ASN A 94 10.61 -12.53 7.74
CA ASN A 94 9.69 -12.70 6.63
C ASN A 94 8.99 -11.38 6.29
N SER A 95 8.49 -10.66 7.30
CA SER A 95 7.83 -9.37 7.10
C SER A 95 8.79 -8.29 6.58
N PHE A 96 10.05 -8.30 7.04
CA PHE A 96 11.11 -7.43 6.53
C PHE A 96 11.38 -7.68 5.04
N VAL A 97 11.65 -8.93 4.66
CA VAL A 97 11.99 -9.30 3.29
C VAL A 97 10.78 -9.13 2.37
N ALA A 98 9.58 -9.51 2.80
CA ALA A 98 8.35 -9.32 2.03
C ALA A 98 8.07 -7.83 1.77
N GLY A 99 8.23 -6.97 2.78
CA GLY A 99 8.06 -5.52 2.65
C GLY A 99 9.07 -4.87 1.72
N ALA A 100 10.35 -5.24 1.87
CA ALA A 100 11.42 -4.77 1.01
C ALA A 100 11.25 -5.25 -0.44
N ALA A 101 10.95 -6.54 -0.65
CA ALA A 101 10.79 -7.11 -1.99
C ALA A 101 9.57 -6.55 -2.72
N SER A 102 8.42 -6.39 -2.04
CA SER A 102 7.21 -5.79 -2.62
C SER A 102 7.47 -4.38 -3.16
N THR A 103 8.12 -3.56 -2.32
CA THR A 103 8.43 -2.17 -2.66
C THR A 103 9.50 -2.10 -3.74
N GLY A 104 10.53 -2.94 -3.65
CA GLY A 104 11.62 -3.03 -4.61
C GLY A 104 11.15 -3.44 -6.00
N LEU A 105 10.26 -4.43 -6.10
CA LEU A 105 9.73 -4.89 -7.40
C LEU A 105 8.96 -3.77 -8.13
N ILE A 106 8.14 -3.01 -7.39
CA ILE A 106 7.33 -1.91 -7.95
C ILE A 106 8.20 -0.73 -8.38
N THR A 107 9.27 -0.46 -7.63
CA THR A 107 10.16 0.69 -7.86
C THR A 107 11.34 0.36 -8.76
N PHE A 108 11.54 -0.92 -9.10
CA PHE A 108 12.60 -1.38 -10.00
C PHE A 108 12.57 -0.63 -11.34
N ARG A 109 11.37 -0.44 -11.90
CA ARG A 109 11.13 0.35 -13.13
C ARG A 109 11.46 1.85 -13.02
N LYS A 110 11.67 2.37 -11.80
CA LYS A 110 12.09 3.76 -11.56
C LYS A 110 13.60 3.90 -11.35
N GLY A 111 14.35 2.80 -11.48
CA GLY A 111 15.80 2.74 -11.31
C GLY A 111 16.22 1.99 -10.03
N ILE A 112 17.32 1.25 -10.15
CA ILE A 112 17.85 0.36 -9.09
C ILE A 112 18.19 1.15 -7.81
N SER A 113 18.72 2.37 -7.94
CA SER A 113 19.07 3.23 -6.81
C SER A 113 17.83 3.73 -6.03
N VAL A 114 16.73 4.01 -6.72
CA VAL A 114 15.45 4.40 -6.11
C VAL A 114 14.79 3.19 -5.46
N ALA A 115 14.89 2.03 -6.10
CA ALA A 115 14.38 0.77 -5.58
C ALA A 115 15.08 0.36 -4.28
N ALA A 116 16.40 0.43 -4.23
CA ALA A 116 17.17 0.11 -3.02
C ALA A 116 16.77 1.01 -1.84
N LYS A 117 16.73 2.33 -2.03
CA LYS A 117 16.39 3.30 -0.97
C LYS A 117 14.97 3.12 -0.43
N SER A 118 13.99 2.94 -1.32
CA SER A 118 12.59 2.77 -0.93
C SER A 118 12.33 1.42 -0.25
N SER A 119 12.97 0.35 -0.73
CA SER A 119 12.88 -0.98 -0.12
C SER A 119 13.48 -1.01 1.29
N LEU A 120 14.62 -0.35 1.49
CA LEU A 120 15.27 -0.29 2.79
C LEU A 120 14.42 0.47 3.81
N ALA A 121 13.82 1.60 3.41
CA ALA A 121 12.96 2.40 4.28
C ALA A 121 11.71 1.63 4.73
N VAL A 122 11.04 0.94 3.80
CA VAL A 122 9.85 0.14 4.11
C VAL A 122 10.20 -1.11 4.92
N GLY A 123 11.29 -1.80 4.55
CA GLY A 123 11.79 -2.94 5.31
C GLY A 123 12.10 -2.55 6.75
N LEU A 124 12.87 -1.47 6.97
CA LEU A 124 13.20 -1.00 8.31
C LEU A 124 11.96 -0.61 9.12
N PHE A 125 10.99 0.08 8.51
CA PHE A 125 9.74 0.43 9.17
C PHE A 125 8.97 -0.81 9.66
N LEU A 126 8.88 -1.84 8.81
CA LEU A 126 8.20 -3.08 9.18
C LEU A 126 8.97 -3.89 10.22
N ALA A 127 10.31 -3.91 10.16
CA ALA A 127 11.15 -4.53 11.19
C ALA A 127 11.07 -3.82 12.55
N LEU A 128 10.68 -2.56 12.59
CA LEU A 128 10.45 -1.82 13.83
C LEU A 128 9.03 -2.05 14.39
N VAL A 129 8.04 -2.22 13.51
CA VAL A 129 6.63 -2.39 13.90
C VAL A 129 6.28 -3.83 14.25
N HIS A 130 6.86 -4.81 13.54
CA HIS A 130 6.70 -6.23 13.83
C HIS A 130 7.85 -6.72 14.67
#